data_AF-A0A1D6LHL2-F1
#
_entry.id   AF-A0A1D6LHL2-F1
#
_cell.length_a   1.000
_cell.length_b   1.000
_cell.length_c   1.000
_cell.angle_alpha   90.00
_cell.angle_beta   90.00
_cell.angle_gamma   90.00
#
_symmetry.space_group_name_H-M   'P 1'
#
loop_
_entity.id
_entity.type
_entity.pdbx_description
1 polymer ?
#
loop_
_entity_poly.entity_id
_entity_poly.type
_entity_poly.pdbx_seq_one_letter_code
_entity_poly.pdbx_strand_id
1 'polypeptide(L)' 'MDLDPDSPTYSQVIHRLPVTHIGDELHHSGWNSCSSCHGDPSAKRRFLILPSLL' A
#
# COMPACT_ATOMS: atom_id res chain seq x y z
N MET A 1 6.55 7.11 1.48
CA MET A 1 7.34 7.91 2.42
C MET A 1 8.38 7.01 3.00
N ASP A 2 9.61 7.48 3.09
CA ASP A 2 10.60 6.83 3.92
C ASP A 2 10.40 7.25 5.38
N LEU A 3 10.28 6.28 6.27
CA LEU A 3 10.01 6.49 7.70
C LEU A 3 11.09 5.86 8.60
N ASP A 4 12.18 5.36 8.01
CA ASP A 4 13.33 4.86 8.76
C ASP A 4 14.19 6.05 9.27
N PRO A 5 14.31 6.27 10.60
CA PRO A 5 15.06 7.38 11.16
C PRO A 5 16.55 7.41 10.79
N ASP A 6 17.14 6.25 10.50
CA ASP A 6 18.56 6.13 10.14
C ASP A 6 18.80 6.32 8.63
N SER A 7 17.73 6.43 7.84
CA SER A 7 17.82 6.59 6.40
C SER A 7 18.21 8.03 6.01
N PRO A 8 19.12 8.21 5.03
CA PRO A 8 19.46 9.54 4.49
C PRO A 8 18.26 10.23 3.80
N THR A 9 17.21 9.47 3.47
CA THR A 9 15.97 9.99 2.87
C THR A 9 14.79 10.03 3.86
N TYR A 10 15.05 9.94 5.17
CA TYR A 10 14.02 10.03 6.19
C TYR A 10 13.06 11.21 5.96
N SER A 11 11.76 10.95 6.12
CA SER A 11 10.68 11.92 5.93
C SER A 11 10.55 12.49 4.51
N GLN A 12 11.03 11.77 3.48
CA GLN A 12 10.87 12.14 2.08
C GLN A 12 9.94 11.20 1.30
N VAL A 13 9.33 11.72 0.22
CA VAL A 13 8.59 10.90 -0.75
C VAL A 13 9.59 10.25 -1.70
N ILE A 14 9.94 8.98 -1.44
CA ILE A 14 10.90 8.22 -2.27
C ILE A 14 10.27 7.51 -3.48
N HIS A 15 8.93 7.45 -3.57
CA HIS A 15 8.22 6.81 -4.68
C HIS A 15 6.82 7.41 -4.84
N ARG A 16 6.37 7.55 -6.09
CA ARG A 16 5.00 7.90 -6.47
C ARG A 16 4.51 6.87 -7.49
N LEU A 17 3.40 6.20 -7.19
CA LEU A 17 2.78 5.26 -8.11
C LEU A 17 1.72 6.00 -8.94
N PRO A 18 1.88 6.12 -10.27
CA PRO A 18 0.83 6.69 -11.12
C PRO A 18 -0.43 5.84 -11.06
N VAL A 19 -1.59 6.49 -10.98
CA VAL A 19 -2.90 5.83 -11.14
C VAL A 19 -3.22 5.67 -12.61
N THR A 20 -4.11 4.71 -12.91
CA THR A 20 -4.37 4.27 -14.29
C THR A 20 -5.11 5.33 -15.09
N HIS A 21 -6.11 6.00 -14.49
CA HIS A 21 -6.95 6.98 -15.18
C HIS A 21 -6.99 8.32 -14.45
N ILE A 22 -7.14 9.39 -15.24
CA ILE A 22 -7.43 10.72 -14.70
C ILE A 22 -8.86 10.69 -14.14
N GLY A 23 -9.02 11.12 -12.89
CA GLY A 23 -10.32 11.12 -12.20
C GLY A 23 -10.53 9.96 -11.25
N ASP A 24 -9.65 8.94 -11.24
CA ASP A 24 -9.71 7.85 -10.25
C ASP A 24 -9.68 8.42 -8.83
N GLU A 25 -10.76 8.23 -8.06
CA GLU A 25 -10.84 8.68 -6.67
C GLU A 25 -10.39 7.56 -5.73
N LEU A 26 -9.19 7.74 -5.14
CA LEU A 26 -8.66 6.84 -4.12
C LEU A 26 -8.97 7.38 -2.73
N HIS A 27 -9.75 6.63 -1.96
CA HIS A 27 -10.14 7.01 -0.59
C HIS A 27 -9.79 5.95 0.45
N HIS A 28 -9.85 4.67 0.09
CA HIS A 28 -9.55 3.55 0.99
C HIS A 28 -8.41 2.70 0.42
N SER A 29 -7.65 2.07 1.30
CA SER A 29 -6.61 1.12 0.91
C SER A 29 -6.46 0.03 1.97
N GLY A 30 -5.99 -1.14 1.55
CA GLY A 30 -5.83 -2.28 2.45
C GLY A 30 -4.91 -3.34 1.88
N TRP A 31 -4.39 -4.20 2.75
CA TRP A 31 -3.61 -5.36 2.33
C TRP A 31 -4.53 -6.51 1.92
N ASN A 32 -4.11 -7.30 0.93
CA ASN A 32 -4.84 -8.49 0.49
C ASN A 32 -4.96 -9.59 1.57
N SER A 33 -4.11 -9.54 2.60
CA SER A 33 -4.12 -10.45 3.75
C SER A 33 -3.54 -9.71 4.96
N CYS A 34 -4.03 -10.06 6.14
CA CYS A 34 -3.59 -9.49 7.41
C CYS A 34 -3.57 -10.56 8.51
N SER A 35 -3.35 -10.13 9.76
CA SER A 35 -3.24 -11.02 10.92
C SER A 35 -4.50 -11.85 11.20
N SER A 36 -5.66 -11.49 10.65
CA SER A 36 -6.88 -12.31 10.79
C SER A 36 -6.76 -13.67 10.10
N CYS A 37 -5.86 -13.83 9.13
CA CYS A 37 -5.55 -15.11 8.47
C CYS A 37 -4.52 -15.94 9.25
N HIS A 38 -4.45 -15.80 10.58
CA HIS A 38 -3.46 -16.49 11.39
C HIS A 38 -3.57 -18.01 11.24
N GLY A 39 -2.43 -18.69 11.08
CA GLY A 39 -2.37 -20.15 10.91
C GLY A 39 -2.67 -20.67 9.51
N ASP A 40 -3.06 -19.80 8.57
CA ASP A 40 -3.23 -20.17 7.16
C ASP A 40 -1.92 -19.87 6.38
N PRO A 41 -1.12 -20.90 6.01
CA PRO A 41 0.13 -20.70 5.29
C PRO A 41 -0.07 -20.26 3.83
N SER A 42 -1.28 -20.39 3.28
CA SER A 42 -1.61 -19.93 1.93
C SER A 42 -1.82 -18.41 1.87
N ALA A 43 -2.20 -17.79 3.00
CA ALA A 43 -2.42 -16.37 3.12
C ALA A 43 -1.09 -15.60 3.18
N LYS A 44 -0.81 -14.80 2.16
CA LYS A 44 0.39 -13.96 2.08
C LYS A 44 0.04 -12.50 1.84
N ARG A 45 0.49 -11.61 2.73
CA ARG A 45 0.42 -10.15 2.56
C ARG A 45 1.43 -9.70 1.50
N ARG A 46 0.99 -9.63 0.25
CA ARG A 46 1.85 -9.34 -0.92
C ARG A 46 1.35 -8.20 -1.79
N PHE A 47 0.06 -7.92 -1.74
CA PHE A 47 -0.57 -6.90 -2.59
C PHE A 47 -1.23 -5.85 -1.70
N LEU A 48 -0.93 -4.59 -2.02
CA LEU A 48 -1.68 -3.45 -1.54
C LEU A 48 -2.83 -3.21 -2.52
N ILE A 49 -4.06 -3.22 -2.01
CA ILE A 49 -5.28 -3.04 -2.78
C ILE A 49 -5.76 -1.61 -2.57
N LEU A 50 -5.98 -0.89 -3.67
CA LEU A 50 -6.51 0.47 -3.69
C LEU A 50 -7.73 0.50 -4.61
N PRO A 51 -8.96 0.37 -4.07
CA PRO A 51 -10.16 0.55 -4.86
C PRO A 51 -10.26 2.01 -5.31
N SER A 52 -10.57 2.22 -6.60
CA SER A 52 -10.98 3.53 -7.11
C SER A 52 -12.48 3.55 -7.39
N LEU A 53 -13.12 4.68 -7.11
CA LEU A 53 -14.41 4.99 -7.69
C LEU A 53 -14.16 5.70 -9.02
N LEU A 54 -14.92 5.33 -10.05
CA LEU A 54 -14.99 6.03 -11.33
C LEU A 54 -16.01 7.17 -11.25
#